data_AF-A0A7X2D9L9-F1
#
_entry.id   AF-A0A7X2D9L9-F1
#
_cell.length_a   1.000
_cell.length_b   1.000
_cell.length_c   1.000
_cell.angle_alpha   90.00
_cell.angle_beta   90.00
_cell.angle_gamma   90.00
#
_symmetry.space_group_name_H-M   'P 1'
#
loop_
_entity.id
_entity.type
_entity.pdbx_description
1 polymer ?
#
loop_
_entity_poly.entity_id
_entity_poly.type
_entity_poly.pdbx_seq_one_letter_code
_entity_poly.pdbx_strand_id
1 'polypeptide(L)'
;MLYYLLVPLREYFIFFNVFRYITVRTALAGITAFLICLIFGPWVIKMLNKYQIGEEISPDGPASHLEKRGTPSMGGILIIAATIIPAFLWGDLSNTYVRLAMSTMLLFGLLGFWDDFLKIKRTKPKGLIIRHKLFFQIGISAVIGLILIYLGFTGEFSLHLSLPFFKKWFPYFGWFYLPWIMLILVGSSNSVNLADLHPSSVMEKKIAESFACTA
;
A
#
# COMPACT_ATOMS: atom_id res chain seq x y z
N MET A 1 -19.21 0.71 0.77
CA MET A 1 -20.50 0.33 0.11
C MET A 1 -21.51 -0.25 1.08
N LEU A 2 -21.11 -1.13 2.01
CA LEU A 2 -22.01 -1.74 2.99
C LEU A 2 -22.76 -0.72 3.84
N TYR A 3 -22.16 0.46 4.10
CA TYR A 3 -22.80 1.61 4.74
C TYR A 3 -24.13 2.02 4.07
N TYR A 4 -24.15 2.15 2.74
CA TYR A 4 -25.35 2.57 2.02
C TYR A 4 -26.46 1.51 2.03
N LEU A 5 -26.10 0.24 2.19
CA LEU A 5 -27.05 -0.86 2.30
C LEU A 5 -27.56 -1.03 3.73
N LEU A 6 -26.68 -0.97 4.73
CA LEU A 6 -26.99 -1.29 6.13
C LEU A 6 -27.66 -0.13 6.88
N VAL A 7 -27.30 1.12 6.58
CA VAL A 7 -27.85 2.28 7.31
C VAL A 7 -29.35 2.48 7.08
N PRO A 8 -29.92 2.26 5.88
CA PRO A 8 -31.38 2.29 5.70
C PRO A 8 -32.13 1.22 6.50
N LEU A 9 -31.53 0.05 6.74
CA LEU A 9 -32.14 -1.02 7.53
C LEU A 9 -32.34 -0.67 9.02
N ARG A 10 -31.80 0.46 9.47
CA ARG A 10 -32.03 0.98 10.83
C ARG A 10 -33.50 1.24 11.14
N GLU A 11 -34.30 1.53 10.11
CA GLU A 11 -35.72 1.81 10.26
C GLU A 11 -36.50 0.56 10.69
N TYR A 12 -35.92 -0.62 10.46
CA TYR A 12 -36.45 -1.92 10.86
C TYR A 12 -35.77 -2.47 12.12
N PHE A 13 -34.44 -2.28 12.26
CA PHE A 13 -33.69 -2.75 13.43
C PHE A 13 -32.68 -1.73 13.94
N ILE A 14 -32.83 -1.32 15.21
CA ILE A 14 -32.02 -0.27 15.85
C ILE A 14 -30.50 -0.57 15.86
N PHE A 15 -30.13 -1.86 15.82
CA PHE A 15 -28.75 -2.35 15.79
C PHE A 15 -27.95 -1.76 14.62
N PHE A 16 -28.57 -1.54 13.45
CA PHE A 16 -27.86 -1.02 12.28
C PHE A 16 -27.42 0.45 12.41
N ASN A 17 -27.90 1.18 13.43
CA ASN A 17 -27.44 2.54 13.72
C ASN A 17 -25.93 2.59 14.06
N VAL A 18 -25.37 1.48 14.56
CA VAL A 18 -23.96 1.35 14.92
C VAL A 18 -23.03 1.58 13.71
N PHE A 19 -23.47 1.26 12.48
CA PHE A 19 -22.68 1.46 11.26
C PHE A 19 -22.54 2.93 10.83
N ARG A 20 -23.24 3.88 11.48
CA ARG A 20 -23.03 5.32 11.25
C ARG A 20 -21.70 5.81 11.79
N TYR A 21 -21.25 5.24 12.90
CA TYR A 21 -20.04 5.70 13.58
C TYR A 21 -18.80 5.35 12.75
N ILE A 22 -17.99 6.37 12.45
CA ILE A 22 -16.77 6.19 11.66
C ILE A 22 -15.77 5.28 12.39
N THR A 23 -15.72 5.37 13.72
CA THR A 23 -14.86 4.52 14.58
C THR A 23 -15.19 3.05 14.43
N VAL A 24 -16.47 2.68 14.43
CA VAL A 24 -16.90 1.29 14.25
C VAL A 24 -16.56 0.80 12.85
N ARG A 25 -16.83 1.60 11.81
CA ARG A 25 -16.48 1.24 10.43
C ARG A 25 -14.97 1.03 10.26
N THR A 26 -14.14 1.88 10.86
CA THR A 26 -12.68 1.71 10.83
C THR A 26 -12.23 0.46 11.58
N ALA A 27 -12.80 0.17 12.74
CA ALA A 27 -12.50 -1.05 13.49
C ALA A 27 -12.88 -2.31 12.71
N LEU A 28 -14.08 -2.33 12.11
CA LEU A 28 -14.53 -3.43 11.26
C LEU A 28 -13.66 -3.59 10.03
N ALA A 29 -13.21 -2.49 9.41
CA ALA A 29 -12.26 -2.55 8.30
C ALA A 29 -10.96 -3.23 8.73
N GLY A 30 -10.37 -2.84 9.87
CA GLY A 30 -9.18 -3.47 10.42
C GLY A 30 -9.36 -4.96 10.74
N ILE A 31 -10.47 -5.33 11.36
CA ILE A 31 -10.79 -6.74 11.65
C ILE A 31 -10.93 -7.54 10.35
N THR A 32 -11.64 -7.01 9.35
CA THR A 32 -11.78 -7.69 8.06
C THR A 32 -10.43 -7.80 7.32
N ALA A 33 -9.57 -6.78 7.39
CA ALA A 33 -8.21 -6.85 6.84
C ALA A 33 -7.39 -7.97 7.50
N PHE A 34 -7.43 -8.04 8.82
CA PHE A 34 -6.76 -9.09 9.59
C PHE A 34 -7.27 -10.49 9.24
N LEU A 35 -8.59 -10.67 9.16
CA LEU A 35 -9.19 -11.95 8.79
C LEU A 35 -8.82 -12.36 7.36
N ILE A 36 -8.76 -11.43 6.41
CA ILE A 36 -8.29 -11.70 5.05
C ILE A 36 -6.84 -12.22 5.09
N CYS A 37 -5.95 -11.54 5.83
CA CYS A 37 -4.57 -11.99 5.95
C CYS A 37 -4.45 -13.37 6.60
N LEU A 38 -5.23 -13.66 7.65
CA LEU A 38 -5.17 -14.93 8.37
C LEU A 38 -5.70 -16.10 7.51
N ILE A 39 -6.83 -15.90 6.84
CA ILE A 39 -7.50 -16.95 6.05
C ILE A 39 -6.76 -17.19 4.73
N PHE A 40 -6.41 -16.13 4.00
CA PHE A 40 -5.79 -16.25 2.68
C PHE A 40 -4.26 -16.33 2.73
N GLY A 41 -3.63 -15.94 3.84
CA GLY A 41 -2.18 -15.98 4.02
C GLY A 41 -1.56 -17.34 3.70
N PRO A 42 -2.00 -18.44 4.34
CA PRO A 42 -1.46 -19.77 4.08
C PRO A 42 -1.62 -20.21 2.61
N TRP A 43 -2.75 -19.88 1.99
CA TRP A 43 -3.00 -20.20 0.59
C TRP A 43 -2.07 -19.43 -0.35
N VAL A 44 -1.90 -18.12 -0.11
CA VAL A 44 -0.98 -17.27 -0.88
C VAL A 44 0.46 -17.76 -0.71
N ILE A 45 0.89 -18.09 0.50
CA ILE A 45 2.24 -18.63 0.76
C ILE A 45 2.45 -19.95 0.00
N LYS A 46 1.49 -20.88 0.04
CA LYS A 46 1.57 -22.15 -0.71
C LYS A 46 1.62 -21.92 -2.22
N MET A 47 0.80 -21.00 -2.74
CA MET A 47 0.79 -20.63 -4.15
C MET A 47 2.15 -20.05 -4.56
N LEU A 48 2.69 -19.11 -3.79
CA LEU A 48 3.97 -18.49 -4.09
C LEU A 48 5.14 -19.48 -3.98
N ASN A 49 5.11 -20.41 -3.03
CA ASN A 49 6.05 -21.52 -2.94
C ASN A 49 5.98 -22.44 -4.17
N LYS A 50 4.78 -22.71 -4.69
CA LYS A 50 4.60 -23.50 -5.91
C LYS A 50 5.17 -22.81 -7.16
N TYR A 51 5.12 -21.48 -7.19
CA TYR A 51 5.70 -20.66 -8.26
C TYR A 51 7.15 -20.23 -7.97
N GLN A 52 7.82 -20.80 -6.96
CA GLN A 52 9.26 -20.58 -6.65
C GLN A 52 10.15 -21.04 -7.81
N ILE A 53 10.28 -20.18 -8.81
CA ILE A 53 11.53 -19.99 -9.54
C ILE A 53 12.42 -19.28 -8.52
N GLY A 54 13.26 -20.05 -7.82
CA GLY A 54 14.19 -19.50 -6.82
C GLY A 54 14.95 -18.33 -7.41
N GLU A 55 14.96 -17.19 -6.73
CA GLU A 55 15.78 -16.05 -7.15
C GLU A 55 17.24 -16.51 -7.23
N GLU A 56 17.78 -16.63 -8.45
CA GLU A 56 19.22 -16.69 -8.68
C GLU A 56 19.77 -15.30 -8.33
N ILE A 57 20.25 -15.19 -7.10
CA ILE A 57 20.86 -13.97 -6.58
C ILE A 57 22.13 -13.71 -7.39
N SER A 58 22.28 -12.48 -7.91
CA SER A 58 23.53 -12.04 -8.56
C SER A 58 24.69 -12.16 -7.57
N PRO A 59 25.85 -12.72 -7.96
CA PRO A 59 27.00 -12.93 -7.06
C PRO A 59 27.62 -11.63 -6.51
N ASP A 60 27.24 -10.47 -7.05
CA ASP A 60 27.79 -9.14 -6.68
C ASP A 60 27.06 -8.46 -5.48
N GLY A 61 26.14 -9.16 -4.80
CA GLY A 61 25.38 -8.60 -3.67
C GLY A 61 26.09 -8.77 -2.31
N PRO A 62 25.87 -7.85 -1.33
CA PRO A 62 26.34 -8.00 0.05
C PRO A 62 25.89 -9.33 0.68
N ALA A 63 26.69 -9.91 1.59
CA ALA A 63 26.42 -11.22 2.20
C ALA A 63 25.03 -11.33 2.88
N SER A 64 24.44 -10.22 3.33
CA SER A 64 23.07 -10.17 3.89
C SER A 64 21.96 -10.48 2.87
N HIS A 65 22.21 -10.30 1.57
CA HIS A 65 21.26 -10.68 0.52
C HIS A 65 21.22 -12.18 0.26
N LEU A 66 22.29 -12.91 0.62
CA LEU A 66 22.39 -14.36 0.41
C LEU A 66 21.52 -15.16 1.40
N GLU A 67 21.22 -14.60 2.58
CA GLU A 67 20.36 -15.23 3.60
C GLU A 67 18.85 -15.16 3.28
N LYS A 68 18.44 -14.34 2.31
CA LYS A 68 17.05 -14.24 1.83
C LYS A 68 16.67 -15.30 0.78
N ARG A 69 17.51 -16.33 0.62
CA ARG A 69 17.27 -17.44 -0.31
C ARG A 69 15.92 -18.11 0.00
N GLY A 70 15.07 -18.21 -1.02
CA GLY A 70 13.82 -19.00 -0.97
C GLY A 70 12.58 -18.31 -0.40
N THR A 71 12.62 -17.02 -0.03
CA THR A 71 11.41 -16.31 0.42
C THR A 71 10.59 -15.78 -0.77
N PRO A 72 9.28 -16.06 -0.85
CA PRO A 72 8.46 -15.63 -1.98
C PRO A 72 8.28 -14.10 -2.04
N SER A 73 8.74 -13.49 -3.15
CA SER A 73 8.87 -12.04 -3.38
C SER A 73 7.58 -11.30 -3.78
N MET A 74 6.39 -11.80 -3.40
CA MET A 74 5.10 -11.18 -3.81
C MET A 74 4.04 -11.07 -2.70
N GLY A 75 4.44 -11.14 -1.43
CA GLY A 75 3.50 -10.99 -0.29
C GLY A 75 2.74 -9.66 -0.28
N GLY A 76 3.28 -8.61 -0.93
CA GLY A 76 2.64 -7.30 -1.04
C GLY A 76 1.25 -7.34 -1.70
N ILE A 77 0.98 -8.31 -2.59
CA ILE A 77 -0.35 -8.46 -3.22
C ILE A 77 -1.41 -8.76 -2.16
N LEU A 78 -1.11 -9.63 -1.20
CA LEU A 78 -2.03 -9.97 -0.12
C LEU A 78 -2.30 -8.74 0.76
N ILE A 79 -1.28 -7.95 1.08
CA ILE A 79 -1.43 -6.73 1.88
C ILE A 79 -2.26 -5.68 1.15
N ILE A 80 -2.02 -5.45 -0.14
CA ILE A 80 -2.83 -4.55 -0.96
C ILE A 80 -4.29 -5.03 -1.00
N ALA A 81 -4.54 -6.32 -1.26
CA ALA A 81 -5.89 -6.87 -1.27
C ALA A 81 -6.58 -6.74 0.10
N ALA A 82 -5.87 -7.10 1.17
CA ALA A 82 -6.35 -7.02 2.55
C ALA A 82 -6.59 -5.58 3.02
N THR A 83 -6.05 -4.57 2.34
CA THR A 83 -6.31 -3.16 2.66
C THR A 83 -7.42 -2.58 1.78
N ILE A 84 -7.39 -2.85 0.48
CA ILE A 84 -8.33 -2.30 -0.50
C ILE A 84 -9.73 -2.91 -0.34
N ILE A 85 -9.84 -4.22 -0.10
CA ILE A 85 -11.15 -4.88 0.01
C ILE A 85 -11.93 -4.33 1.22
N PRO A 86 -11.37 -4.25 2.44
CA PRO A 86 -12.03 -3.61 3.58
C PRO A 86 -12.29 -2.11 3.36
N ALA A 87 -11.35 -1.38 2.77
CA ALA A 87 -11.53 0.04 2.47
C ALA A 87 -12.71 0.26 1.51
N PHE A 88 -12.90 -0.62 0.53
CA PHE A 88 -14.05 -0.58 -0.37
C PHE A 88 -15.37 -0.94 0.33
N LEU A 89 -15.32 -1.94 1.21
CA LEU A 89 -16.49 -2.45 1.92
C LEU A 89 -17.04 -1.43 2.92
N TRP A 90 -16.17 -0.91 3.79
CA TRP A 90 -16.51 -0.08 4.94
C TRP A 90 -16.26 1.42 4.73
N GLY A 91 -15.34 1.77 3.82
CA GLY A 91 -14.99 3.15 3.53
C GLY A 91 -16.10 3.92 2.81
N ASP A 92 -15.95 5.24 2.87
CA ASP A 92 -16.84 6.18 2.21
C ASP A 92 -16.22 6.67 0.89
N LEU A 93 -16.68 6.12 -0.23
CA LEU A 93 -16.21 6.50 -1.56
C LEU A 93 -16.74 7.86 -2.04
N SER A 94 -17.72 8.46 -1.34
CA SER A 94 -18.11 9.85 -1.63
C SER A 94 -16.98 10.82 -1.28
N ASN A 95 -16.10 10.42 -0.35
CA ASN A 95 -14.94 11.20 0.05
C ASN A 95 -13.82 11.08 -0.99
N THR A 96 -13.45 12.21 -1.60
CA THR A 96 -12.36 12.31 -2.58
C THR A 96 -11.02 11.85 -2.01
N TYR A 97 -10.74 12.07 -0.72
CA TYR A 97 -9.51 11.63 -0.06
C TYR A 97 -9.40 10.11 0.00
N VAL A 98 -10.49 9.41 0.30
CA VAL A 98 -10.53 7.94 0.32
C VAL A 98 -10.27 7.40 -1.08
N ARG A 99 -10.91 7.97 -2.10
CA ARG A 99 -10.68 7.59 -3.51
C ARG A 99 -9.23 7.81 -3.93
N LEU A 100 -8.66 8.97 -3.61
CA LEU A 100 -7.26 9.29 -3.91
C LEU A 100 -6.29 8.33 -3.23
N ALA A 101 -6.47 8.05 -1.93
CA ALA A 101 -5.60 7.15 -1.18
C ALA A 101 -5.65 5.72 -1.73
N MET A 102 -6.87 5.18 -1.97
CA MET A 102 -7.05 3.85 -2.56
C MET A 102 -6.45 3.76 -3.96
N SER A 103 -6.66 4.78 -4.79
CA SER A 103 -6.11 4.82 -6.16
C SER A 103 -4.59 4.88 -6.15
N THR A 104 -4.01 5.67 -5.26
CA THR A 104 -2.54 5.77 -5.07
C THR A 104 -1.97 4.42 -4.66
N MET A 105 -2.56 3.78 -3.65
CA MET A 105 -2.11 2.47 -3.18
C MET A 105 -2.20 1.41 -4.28
N LEU A 106 -3.29 1.40 -5.06
CA LEU A 106 -3.45 0.48 -6.19
C LEU A 106 -2.43 0.75 -7.30
N LEU A 107 -2.21 2.00 -7.70
CA LEU A 107 -1.28 2.34 -8.79
C LEU A 107 0.18 2.00 -8.44
N PHE A 108 0.64 2.38 -7.23
CA PHE A 108 1.98 2.01 -6.76
C PHE A 108 2.11 0.50 -6.52
N GLY A 109 1.05 -0.12 -6.01
CA GLY A 109 0.99 -1.57 -5.80
C GLY A 109 1.10 -2.35 -7.11
N LEU A 110 0.37 -1.94 -8.14
CA LEU A 110 0.44 -2.53 -9.48
C LEU A 110 1.81 -2.32 -10.11
N LEU A 111 2.42 -1.14 -9.93
CA LEU A 111 3.78 -0.89 -10.42
C LEU A 111 4.82 -1.78 -9.72
N GLY A 112 4.68 -1.99 -8.41
CA GLY A 112 5.50 -2.92 -7.65
C GLY A 112 5.31 -4.37 -8.11
N PHE A 113 4.06 -4.80 -8.24
CA PHE A 113 3.72 -6.13 -8.77
C PHE A 113 4.30 -6.37 -10.16
N TRP A 114 4.26 -5.36 -11.05
CA TRP A 114 4.83 -5.46 -12.38
C TRP A 114 6.36 -5.62 -12.34
N ASP A 115 7.05 -4.90 -11.46
CA ASP A 115 8.50 -5.04 -11.26
C ASP A 115 8.87 -6.46 -10.78
N ASP A 116 8.15 -6.98 -9.78
CA ASP A 116 8.41 -8.31 -9.21
C ASP A 116 8.04 -9.43 -10.19
N PHE A 117 6.94 -9.29 -10.93
CA PHE A 117 6.56 -10.22 -11.98
C PHE A 117 7.63 -10.30 -13.09
N LEU A 118 8.24 -9.17 -13.45
CA LEU A 118 9.25 -9.11 -14.48
C LEU A 118 10.57 -9.76 -14.05
N LYS A 119 10.93 -9.67 -12.76
CA LYS A 119 12.08 -10.38 -12.17
C LYS A 119 11.91 -11.90 -12.29
N ILE A 120 10.73 -12.41 -11.95
CA ILE A 120 10.41 -13.85 -12.03
C ILE A 120 10.46 -14.35 -13.48
N LYS A 121 9.82 -13.62 -14.41
CA LYS A 121 9.72 -14.05 -15.82
C LYS A 121 11.05 -14.03 -16.58
N ARG A 122 11.96 -13.10 -16.24
CA ARG A 122 13.19 -12.88 -17.02
C ARG A 122 14.40 -13.68 -16.54
N THR A 123 14.30 -14.43 -15.44
CA THR A 123 15.41 -15.21 -14.83
C THR A 123 16.72 -14.41 -14.70
N LYS A 124 16.62 -13.08 -14.63
CA LYS A 124 17.74 -12.16 -14.51
C LYS A 124 17.54 -11.34 -13.24
N PRO A 125 18.60 -11.07 -12.47
CA PRO A 125 18.50 -10.32 -11.22
C PRO A 125 18.10 -8.84 -11.42
N LYS A 126 18.10 -8.36 -12.67
CA LYS A 126 17.69 -7.00 -13.03
C LYS A 126 16.19 -7.00 -13.37
N GLY A 127 15.38 -6.50 -12.45
CA GLY A 127 13.95 -6.24 -12.64
C GLY A 127 13.67 -5.14 -13.67
N LEU A 128 12.66 -4.31 -13.43
CA LEU A 128 12.36 -3.17 -14.28
C LEU A 128 13.57 -2.22 -14.33
N ILE A 129 13.91 -1.74 -15.52
CA ILE A 129 14.99 -0.76 -15.70
C ILE A 129 14.67 0.44 -14.80
N ILE A 130 15.61 0.81 -13.92
CA ILE A 130 15.44 1.86 -12.88
C ILE A 130 14.81 3.13 -13.47
N ARG A 131 15.25 3.55 -14.67
CA ARG A 131 14.70 4.71 -15.38
C ARG A 131 13.21 4.59 -15.70
N HIS A 132 12.75 3.41 -16.11
CA HIS A 132 11.33 3.17 -16.41
C HIS A 132 10.50 3.13 -15.13
N LYS A 133 11.01 2.48 -14.07
CA LYS A 133 10.35 2.45 -12.76
C LYS A 133 10.15 3.86 -12.22
N LEU A 134 11.21 4.66 -12.24
CA LEU A 134 11.18 6.05 -11.78
C LEU A 134 10.24 6.90 -12.65
N PHE A 135 10.26 6.72 -13.97
CA PHE A 135 9.35 7.42 -14.89
C PHE A 135 7.87 7.16 -14.53
N PHE A 136 7.48 5.91 -14.28
CA PHE A 136 6.11 5.59 -13.87
C PHE A 136 5.78 6.12 -12.47
N GLN A 137 6.68 6.03 -11.50
CA GLN A 137 6.46 6.60 -10.16
C GLN A 137 6.27 8.13 -10.22
N ILE A 138 7.10 8.82 -11.00
CA ILE A 138 6.99 10.27 -11.23
C ILE A 138 5.66 10.58 -11.92
N GLY A 139 5.28 9.85 -12.97
CA GLY A 139 4.03 10.05 -13.70
C GLY A 139 2.79 9.86 -12.82
N ILE A 140 2.74 8.76 -12.06
CA ILE A 140 1.64 8.48 -11.11
C ILE A 140 1.57 9.60 -10.05
N SER A 141 2.72 9.98 -9.48
CA SER A 141 2.79 11.03 -8.46
C SER A 141 2.38 12.40 -9.00
N ALA A 142 2.73 12.71 -10.26
CA ALA A 142 2.36 13.95 -10.91
C ALA A 142 0.84 14.03 -11.12
N VAL A 143 0.20 12.94 -11.57
CA VAL A 143 -1.26 12.88 -11.73
C VAL A 143 -1.96 13.08 -10.38
N ILE A 144 -1.54 12.36 -9.34
CA ILE A 144 -2.10 12.51 -7.99
C ILE A 144 -1.88 13.93 -7.45
N GLY A 145 -0.68 14.48 -7.63
CA GLY A 145 -0.35 15.83 -7.20
C GLY A 145 -1.14 16.92 -7.92
N LEU A 146 -1.40 16.76 -9.22
CA LEU A 146 -2.26 17.68 -9.98
C LEU A 146 -3.70 17.64 -9.49
N ILE A 147 -4.24 16.46 -9.16
CA ILE A 147 -5.58 16.35 -8.57
C ILE A 147 -5.63 17.05 -7.21
N LEU A 148 -4.62 16.87 -6.36
CA LEU A 148 -4.55 17.56 -5.06
C LEU A 148 -4.43 19.09 -5.20
N ILE A 149 -3.68 19.57 -6.19
CA ILE A 149 -3.61 21.01 -6.48
C ILE A 149 -4.94 21.55 -6.97
N TYR A 150 -5.62 20.82 -7.86
CA TYR A 150 -6.95 21.20 -8.33
C TYR A 150 -7.92 21.32 -7.15
N LEU A 151 -7.94 20.33 -6.25
CA LEU A 151 -8.72 20.39 -5.00
C LEU A 151 -8.29 21.54 -4.09
N GLY A 152 -7.01 21.91 -4.14
CA GLY A 152 -6.47 23.06 -3.44
C GLY A 152 -7.08 24.37 -3.91
N PHE A 153 -7.22 24.54 -5.23
CA PHE A 153 -7.83 25.73 -5.82
C PHE A 153 -9.35 25.78 -5.68
N THR A 154 -10.04 24.63 -5.59
CA THR A 154 -11.48 24.59 -5.30
C THR A 154 -11.81 24.78 -3.81
N GLY A 155 -10.79 24.89 -2.95
CA GLY A 155 -10.95 25.07 -1.51
C GLY A 155 -11.26 23.79 -0.75
N GLU A 156 -11.23 22.62 -1.40
CA GLU A 156 -11.42 21.32 -0.75
C GLU A 156 -10.16 20.83 -0.04
N PHE A 157 -8.97 21.29 -0.45
CA PHE A 157 -7.67 20.93 0.12
C PHE A 157 -6.86 22.19 0.49
N SER A 158 -6.02 22.11 1.52
CA SER A 158 -5.15 23.23 1.91
C SER A 158 -3.76 23.09 1.31
N LEU A 159 -3.36 24.09 0.51
CA LEU A 159 -2.00 24.19 -0.05
C LEU A 159 -1.01 24.89 0.89
N HIS A 160 -1.37 25.03 2.17
CA HIS A 160 -0.45 25.47 3.21
C HIS A 160 0.33 24.29 3.79
N LEU A 161 1.64 24.46 3.97
CA LEU A 161 2.47 23.46 4.64
C LEU A 161 2.38 23.66 6.16
N SER A 162 1.81 22.69 6.87
CA SER A 162 1.78 22.70 8.33
C SER A 162 3.07 22.12 8.91
N LEU A 163 3.79 22.92 9.69
CA LEU A 163 4.98 22.47 10.39
C LEU A 163 4.61 22.12 11.84
N PRO A 164 4.81 20.86 12.28
CA PRO A 164 4.32 20.39 13.57
C PRO A 164 4.89 21.18 14.76
N PHE A 165 6.13 21.67 14.65
CA PHE A 165 6.78 22.46 15.70
C PHE A 165 6.38 23.94 15.69
N PHE A 166 5.89 24.48 14.57
CA PHE A 166 5.58 25.90 14.39
C PHE A 166 4.08 26.10 14.12
N LYS A 167 3.28 26.18 15.18
CA LYS A 167 1.81 26.28 15.11
C LYS A 167 1.24 27.55 14.45
N LYS A 168 2.09 28.55 14.16
CA LYS A 168 1.67 29.83 13.55
C LYS A 168 2.25 30.06 12.15
N TRP A 169 3.15 29.19 11.70
CA TRP A 169 3.84 29.38 10.43
C TRP A 169 3.34 28.36 9.41
N PHE A 170 2.53 28.85 8.47
CA PHE A 170 1.86 28.05 7.45
C PHE A 170 2.17 28.61 6.06
N PRO A 171 3.39 28.44 5.54
CA PRO A 171 3.75 28.96 4.23
C PRO A 171 2.85 28.36 3.15
N TYR A 172 2.30 29.23 2.30
CA TYR A 172 1.48 28.83 1.15
C TYR A 172 2.39 28.45 -0.02
N PHE A 173 2.27 27.21 -0.50
CA PHE A 173 3.15 26.68 -1.55
C PHE A 173 2.53 26.77 -2.95
N GLY A 174 1.20 26.83 -3.07
CA GLY A 174 0.51 26.90 -4.37
C GLY A 174 0.99 25.80 -5.34
N TRP A 175 1.51 26.20 -6.50
CA TRP A 175 2.05 25.27 -7.50
C TRP A 175 3.32 24.53 -7.06
N PHE A 176 4.13 25.09 -6.16
CA PHE A 176 5.31 24.41 -5.61
C PHE A 176 4.94 23.20 -4.73
N TYR A 177 3.66 23.05 -4.39
CA TYR A 177 3.16 21.87 -3.71
C TYR A 177 3.26 20.62 -4.61
N LEU A 178 3.25 20.77 -5.95
CA LEU A 178 3.37 19.65 -6.89
C LEU A 178 4.70 18.90 -6.79
N PRO A 179 5.87 19.54 -6.99
CA PRO A 179 7.15 18.86 -6.82
C PRO A 179 7.34 18.34 -5.39
N TRP A 180 6.74 18.99 -4.39
CA TRP A 180 6.75 18.52 -3.00
C TRP A 180 6.02 17.18 -2.82
N ILE A 181 4.78 17.06 -3.34
CA ILE A 181 4.03 15.79 -3.33
C ILE A 181 4.78 14.70 -4.08
N MET A 182 5.33 15.03 -5.25
CA MET A 182 6.07 14.07 -6.07
C MET A 182 7.30 13.54 -5.33
N LEU A 183 8.06 14.42 -4.67
CA LEU A 183 9.20 14.02 -3.85
C LEU A 183 8.76 13.09 -2.71
N ILE A 184 7.66 13.40 -2.02
CA ILE A 184 7.15 12.57 -0.92
C ILE A 184 6.70 11.20 -1.42
N LEU A 185 5.90 11.12 -2.47
CA LEU A 185 5.36 9.85 -2.98
C LEU A 185 6.45 8.95 -3.57
N VAL A 186 7.29 9.50 -4.44
CA VAL A 186 8.41 8.76 -5.04
C VAL A 186 9.44 8.41 -3.97
N GLY A 187 9.78 9.36 -3.11
CA GLY A 187 10.75 9.17 -2.02
C GLY A 187 10.31 8.10 -1.04
N SER A 188 9.09 8.18 -0.50
CA SER A 188 8.57 7.18 0.44
C SER A 188 8.49 5.78 -0.17
N SER A 189 8.01 5.65 -1.41
CA SER A 189 7.94 4.35 -2.10
C SER A 189 9.32 3.70 -2.27
N ASN A 190 10.33 4.47 -2.66
CA ASN A 190 11.69 3.96 -2.80
C ASN A 190 12.35 3.70 -1.43
N SER A 191 12.13 4.55 -0.44
CA SER A 191 12.64 4.36 0.93
C SER A 191 12.12 3.07 1.56
N VAL A 192 10.82 2.77 1.43
CA VAL A 192 10.25 1.51 1.96
C VAL A 192 10.84 0.30 1.24
N ASN A 193 11.01 0.37 -0.08
CA ASN A 193 11.64 -0.71 -0.86
C ASN A 193 13.10 -0.94 -0.43
N LEU A 194 13.87 0.12 -0.19
CA LEU A 194 15.24 0.03 0.32
C LEU A 194 15.30 -0.49 1.76
N ALA A 195 14.36 -0.08 2.62
CA ALA A 195 14.29 -0.55 4.00
C ALA A 195 14.00 -2.04 4.08
N ASP A 196 13.15 -2.58 3.19
CA ASP A 196 12.85 -4.01 3.13
C ASP A 196 14.09 -4.86 2.79
N LEU A 197 15.10 -4.27 2.11
CA LEU A 197 16.36 -4.96 1.81
C LEU A 197 17.18 -5.26 3.08
N HIS A 198 16.95 -4.57 4.21
CA HIS A 198 17.67 -4.80 5.47
C HIS A 198 17.17 -6.04 6.25
N PRO A 199 18.01 -6.62 7.15
CA PRO A 199 17.77 -7.93 7.76
C PRO A 199 16.62 -8.03 8.78
N SER A 200 15.85 -6.97 9.05
CA SER A 200 14.64 -7.06 9.90
C SER A 200 13.57 -8.00 9.33
N SER A 201 13.55 -8.18 8.00
CA SER A 201 12.72 -9.16 7.28
C SER A 201 13.08 -10.63 7.60
N VAL A 202 14.28 -10.91 8.10
CA VAL A 202 14.69 -12.26 8.55
C VAL A 202 14.03 -12.63 9.88
N MET A 203 13.71 -11.64 10.72
CA MET A 203 13.01 -11.86 11.98
C MET A 203 11.52 -12.14 11.76
N GLU A 204 10.88 -11.43 10.82
CA GLU A 204 9.51 -11.72 10.38
C GLU A 204 9.41 -13.12 9.75
N LYS A 205 10.44 -13.57 9.02
CA LYS A 205 10.52 -14.93 8.47
C LYS A 205 10.46 -16.00 9.57
N LYS A 206 11.23 -15.84 10.67
CA LYS A 206 11.15 -16.74 11.82
C LYS A 206 9.78 -16.76 12.49
N ILE A 207 9.11 -15.60 12.53
CA ILE A 207 7.77 -15.49 13.11
C ILE A 207 6.73 -16.16 12.19
N ALA A 208 6.76 -15.89 10.89
CA ALA A 208 5.84 -16.49 9.91
C ALA A 208 6.04 -18.02 9.76
N GLU A 209 7.27 -18.51 9.80
CA GLU A 209 7.58 -19.94 9.83
C GLU A 209 7.10 -20.59 11.14
N SER A 210 7.20 -19.90 12.27
CA SER A 210 6.65 -20.37 13.56
C SER A 210 5.13 -20.55 13.50
N PHE A 211 4.41 -19.62 12.86
CA PHE A 211 2.96 -19.72 12.64
C PHE A 211 2.56 -20.79 11.60
N ALA A 212 3.39 -21.05 10.59
CA ALA A 212 3.13 -22.09 9.59
C ALA A 212 3.43 -23.51 10.10
N CYS A 213 4.26 -23.66 11.13
CA CYS A 213 4.60 -24.95 11.74
C CYS A 213 3.63 -25.37 12.86
N THR A 214 2.74 -24.46 13.30
CA THR A 214 1.74 -24.71 14.35
C THR A 214 0.34 -25.07 13.81
N ALA A 215 0.17 -25.21 12.49
CA ALA A 215 -1.07 -25.66 11.83
C ALA A 215 -0.82 -26.94 11.02
#